data_AF-A0A9P6Y648-F1
#
_entry.id   AF-A0A9P6Y648-F1
#
_cell.length_a   1.000
_cell.length_b   1.000
_cell.length_c   1.000
_cell.angle_alpha   90.00
_cell.angle_beta   90.00
_cell.angle_gamma   90.00
#
_symmetry.space_group_name_H-M   'P 1'
#
loop_
_entity.id
_entity.type
_entity.pdbx_description
1 polymer ?
#
loop_
_entity_poly.entity_id
_entity_poly.type
_entity_poly.pdbx_seq_one_letter_code
_entity_poly.pdbx_strand_id
1 'polypeptide(L)'
;MLSARSHQSIYLYTPLKFVNKSRGIPCQCLGSLNIQGVPHVVAHKFKDGTRATAHAKTKSMTSTSSAEQAYNERRMPSAEELSTTLNPSVGPNQITVDIRREFHNEETSTYWLPKDEDEQKRLTGQHFALKELFGGNMLSSVSDALDFEKGVSVLDIGCGSGVWIMDMINDYPNSTYHGCDIVDVVNKSMKLDQFTFNHGNVAKGLPYADNTFDFVHMRLLVYALRKDEWPVAIKEAIRVVKPGGILQLVEGEPRLPKDTSCAYYKFTEAINNVGYMRGQNPRVILEIEELVAANDNIKVLQSDARCSDMSAGTNNSKKFAWDLLQAAKSALPAIGPSMGINNREDALKFLEEYKLCLSTTECYICFKAVASRKLR
;
A
#
# COMPACT_ATOMS: atom_id res chain seq x y z
N MET A 1 -47.65 4.01 46.85
CA MET A 1 -46.59 3.06 46.44
C MET A 1 -46.46 3.10 44.93
N LEU A 2 -45.22 3.03 44.43
CA LEU A 2 -44.77 3.09 43.03
C LEU A 2 -44.73 4.47 42.34
N SER A 3 -43.52 4.99 42.19
CA SER A 3 -43.06 5.76 41.01
C SER A 3 -41.53 5.92 41.12
N ALA A 4 -40.78 5.05 40.46
CA ALA A 4 -39.33 5.15 40.34
C ALA A 4 -38.96 6.22 39.28
N ARG A 5 -38.15 7.20 39.67
CA ARG A 5 -37.50 8.16 38.77
C ARG A 5 -36.04 7.76 38.55
N SER A 6 -35.64 7.84 37.29
CA SER A 6 -34.31 7.64 36.72
C SER A 6 -33.22 8.46 37.42
N HIS A 7 -32.10 7.82 37.77
CA HIS A 7 -30.85 8.49 38.15
C HIS A 7 -29.90 8.55 36.95
N GLN A 8 -29.53 9.77 36.54
CA GLN A 8 -28.31 10.07 35.80
C GLN A 8 -27.19 10.27 36.83
N SER A 9 -26.11 9.51 36.74
CA SER A 9 -24.87 9.76 37.50
C SER A 9 -23.83 10.40 36.61
N ILE A 10 -23.49 11.64 36.98
CA ILE A 10 -22.37 12.45 36.50
C ILE A 10 -21.11 11.95 37.23
N TYR A 11 -20.09 11.51 36.50
CA TYR A 11 -18.76 11.24 37.07
C TYR A 11 -17.83 12.42 36.81
N LEU A 12 -17.51 13.15 37.89
CA LEU A 12 -16.45 14.14 37.98
C LEU A 12 -15.10 13.42 38.19
N TYR A 13 -14.11 13.71 37.34
CA TYR A 13 -12.72 13.25 37.53
C TYR A 13 -11.86 14.38 38.10
N THR A 14 -11.30 14.15 39.29
CA THR A 14 -10.23 14.94 39.91
C THR A 14 -8.85 14.43 39.44
N PRO A 15 -7.87 15.31 39.16
CA PRO A 15 -6.54 14.88 38.73
C PRO A 15 -5.58 14.64 39.91
N LEU A 16 -4.90 13.50 39.89
CA LEU A 16 -3.75 13.19 40.75
C LEU A 16 -2.47 13.81 40.15
N LYS A 17 -1.83 14.69 40.92
CA LYS A 17 -0.48 15.19 40.66
C LYS A 17 0.56 14.12 41.04
N PHE A 18 1.48 13.82 40.13
CA PHE A 18 2.81 13.34 40.49
C PHE A 18 3.87 14.20 39.81
N VAL A 19 4.75 14.76 40.63
CA VAL A 19 5.96 15.49 40.28
C VAL A 19 7.12 14.56 40.58
N ASN A 20 8.01 14.29 39.62
CA ASN A 20 9.44 14.41 39.90
C ASN A 20 10.32 14.64 38.67
N LYS A 21 11.37 15.43 38.92
CA LYS A 21 12.28 16.14 38.01
C LYS A 21 13.37 15.24 37.40
N SER A 22 13.74 15.51 36.15
CA SER A 22 15.14 15.81 35.78
C SER A 22 15.27 16.26 34.30
N ARG A 23 15.77 17.50 34.13
CA ARG A 23 16.58 18.09 33.03
C ARG A 23 16.16 17.73 31.57
N GLY A 24 15.68 18.60 30.68
CA GLY A 24 15.77 20.06 30.57
C GLY A 24 16.44 20.45 29.25
N ILE A 25 15.71 20.41 28.12
CA ILE A 25 15.92 21.23 26.90
C ILE A 25 14.53 21.49 26.27
N PRO A 26 14.13 22.73 25.98
CA PRO A 26 12.81 23.03 25.41
C PRO A 26 12.84 22.98 23.88
N CYS A 27 12.06 22.09 23.26
CA CYS A 27 11.61 22.28 21.88
C CYS A 27 10.25 22.97 21.92
N GLN A 28 10.27 24.30 21.77
CA GLN A 28 9.10 25.07 21.36
C GLN A 28 8.98 25.00 19.83
N CYS A 29 7.75 25.15 19.35
CA CYS A 29 7.30 25.15 17.94
C CYS A 29 6.88 23.79 17.36
N LEU A 30 5.76 23.26 17.84
CA LEU A 30 4.74 22.66 16.98
C LEU A 30 3.41 23.38 17.24
N GLY A 31 3.03 24.25 16.30
CA GLY A 31 1.69 24.82 16.26
C GLY A 31 0.69 23.71 16.01
N SER A 32 -0.30 23.63 16.90
CA SER A 32 -1.44 22.72 16.85
C SER A 32 -2.23 22.86 15.55
N LEU A 33 -2.12 21.87 14.65
CA LEU A 33 -3.12 21.59 13.62
C LEU A 33 -4.19 20.71 14.24
N ASN A 34 -5.33 21.33 14.56
CA ASN A 34 -6.51 20.68 15.10
C ASN A 34 -7.24 19.97 13.96
N ILE A 35 -6.94 18.68 13.73
CA ILE A 35 -7.67 17.83 12.77
C ILE A 35 -8.66 16.99 13.56
N GLN A 36 -9.94 17.40 13.55
CA GLN A 36 -11.03 16.55 14.03
C GLN A 36 -11.19 15.36 13.07
N GLY A 37 -11.04 14.13 13.59
CA GLY A 37 -11.47 12.92 12.85
C GLY A 37 -10.60 11.67 12.92
N VAL A 38 -9.49 11.64 13.68
CA VAL A 38 -8.67 10.43 13.87
C VAL A 38 -8.73 9.99 15.34
N PRO A 39 -9.13 8.75 15.68
CA PRO A 39 -9.06 8.28 17.06
C PRO A 39 -7.59 8.14 17.49
N HIS A 40 -7.21 8.86 18.54
CA HIS A 40 -5.91 8.74 19.20
C HIS A 40 -5.69 7.32 19.73
N VAL A 41 -4.64 6.65 19.26
CA VAL A 41 -4.17 5.38 19.83
C VAL A 41 -3.11 5.70 20.89
N VAL A 42 -3.40 5.39 22.15
CA VAL A 42 -2.42 5.43 23.25
C VAL A 42 -1.67 4.09 23.26
N ALA A 43 -0.37 4.13 23.01
CA ALA A 43 0.50 2.97 23.15
C ALA A 43 0.73 2.66 24.63
N HIS A 44 0.23 1.51 25.11
CA HIS A 44 0.59 0.98 26.42
C HIS A 44 1.84 0.09 26.30
N LYS A 45 2.92 0.47 27.00
CA LYS A 45 4.08 -0.40 27.26
C LYS A 45 3.65 -1.54 28.18
N PHE A 46 3.77 -2.78 27.73
CA PHE A 46 3.79 -3.95 28.61
C PHE A 46 5.23 -4.22 29.06
N LYS A 47 5.42 -4.37 30.38
CA LYS A 47 6.64 -4.91 31.00
C LYS A 47 6.34 -6.31 31.53
N ASP A 48 7.22 -7.23 31.17
CA ASP A 48 7.54 -8.58 31.64
C ASP A 48 6.65 -9.33 32.64
N GLY A 49 6.50 -10.63 32.34
CA GLY A 49 6.66 -11.67 33.36
C GLY A 49 5.71 -12.85 33.23
N THR A 50 6.11 -13.89 32.48
CA THR A 50 6.28 -15.29 32.95
C THR A 50 6.21 -16.29 31.80
N ARG A 51 7.20 -17.17 31.77
CA ARG A 51 7.41 -18.25 30.81
C ARG A 51 6.55 -19.44 31.23
N ALA A 52 5.57 -19.81 30.42
CA ALA A 52 4.87 -21.09 30.54
C ALA A 52 4.99 -21.84 29.21
N THR A 53 5.72 -22.95 29.22
CA THR A 53 5.84 -23.88 28.12
C THR A 53 4.55 -24.67 27.97
N ALA A 54 3.88 -24.55 26.81
CA ALA A 54 2.84 -25.48 26.39
C ALA A 54 3.20 -26.01 25.00
N HIS A 55 3.53 -27.30 24.94
CA HIS A 55 3.60 -28.05 23.69
C HIS A 55 2.17 -28.23 23.14
N ALA A 56 1.85 -27.54 22.05
CA ALA A 56 0.70 -27.87 21.21
C ALA A 56 1.21 -28.38 19.86
N LYS A 57 0.97 -29.66 19.58
CA LYS A 57 1.16 -30.25 18.25
C LYS A 57 0.12 -29.65 17.30
N THR A 58 0.54 -28.84 16.35
CA THR A 58 -0.34 -28.38 15.26
C THR A 58 -0.14 -29.31 14.07
N LYS A 59 -1.19 -30.05 13.71
CA LYS A 59 -1.26 -30.80 12.45
C LYS A 59 -1.33 -29.82 11.29
N SER A 60 -0.52 -30.06 10.27
CA SER A 60 -0.65 -29.48 8.94
C SER A 60 -2.03 -29.82 8.34
N MET A 61 -2.78 -28.82 7.92
CA MET A 61 -3.93 -28.95 7.04
C MET A 61 -3.74 -27.98 5.88
N THR A 62 -3.31 -28.53 4.75
CA THR A 62 -3.39 -27.91 3.43
C THR A 62 -4.85 -27.94 2.97
N SER A 63 -5.49 -26.76 2.88
CA SER A 63 -6.73 -26.60 2.14
C SER A 63 -6.69 -25.28 1.36
N THR A 64 -6.27 -25.36 0.10
CA THR A 64 -6.53 -24.34 -0.92
C THR A 64 -8.04 -24.20 -1.08
N SER A 65 -8.56 -22.98 -0.97
CA SER A 65 -10.01 -22.74 -1.03
C SER A 65 -10.54 -22.90 -2.45
N SER A 66 -11.78 -23.38 -2.58
CA SER A 66 -12.50 -23.55 -3.84
C SER A 66 -12.67 -22.25 -4.66
N ALA A 67 -12.38 -21.08 -4.07
CA ALA A 67 -12.42 -19.78 -4.72
C ALA A 67 -11.18 -19.48 -5.59
N GLU A 68 -10.04 -20.14 -5.35
CA GLU A 68 -8.83 -20.03 -6.18
C GLU A 68 -8.95 -20.85 -7.48
N GLN A 69 -9.54 -22.05 -7.41
CA GLN A 69 -9.70 -22.91 -8.58
C GLN A 69 -10.70 -22.36 -9.60
N ALA A 70 -11.82 -21.77 -9.16
CA ALA A 70 -12.81 -21.19 -10.07
C ALA A 70 -12.38 -19.87 -10.76
N TYR A 71 -11.27 -19.26 -10.31
CA TYR A 71 -10.73 -18.02 -10.89
C TYR A 71 -9.81 -18.28 -12.09
N ASN A 72 -9.09 -19.40 -12.08
CA ASN A 72 -8.08 -19.73 -13.09
C ASN A 72 -8.67 -20.18 -14.44
N GLU A 73 -9.99 -20.41 -14.55
CA GLU A 73 -10.62 -20.99 -15.75
C GLU A 73 -11.19 -19.96 -16.75
N ARG A 74 -11.12 -18.65 -16.48
CA ARG A 74 -11.67 -17.63 -17.41
C ARG A 74 -10.63 -17.14 -18.42
N ARG A 75 -10.83 -17.54 -19.69
CA ARG A 75 -10.07 -17.08 -20.86
C ARG A 75 -10.25 -15.57 -21.06
N MET A 76 -9.13 -14.85 -21.12
CA MET A 76 -9.08 -13.41 -21.40
C MET A 76 -9.29 -13.15 -22.91
N PRO A 77 -10.03 -12.09 -23.28
CA PRO A 77 -10.10 -11.62 -24.66
C PRO A 77 -8.74 -11.05 -25.11
N SER A 78 -8.47 -11.15 -26.41
CA SER A 78 -7.20 -10.73 -27.00
C SER A 78 -7.11 -9.21 -27.17
N ALA A 79 -5.89 -8.67 -27.30
CA ALA A 79 -5.65 -7.24 -27.51
C ALA A 79 -6.33 -6.68 -28.78
N GLU A 80 -6.55 -7.53 -29.79
CA GLU A 80 -7.26 -7.18 -31.04
C GLU A 80 -8.77 -7.03 -30.82
N GLU A 81 -9.37 -7.80 -29.91
CA GLU A 81 -10.80 -7.72 -29.57
C GLU A 81 -11.15 -6.45 -28.78
N LEU A 82 -10.21 -5.90 -28.00
CA LEU A 82 -10.39 -4.62 -27.29
C LEU A 82 -10.19 -3.40 -28.20
N SER A 83 -9.46 -3.54 -29.31
CA SER A 83 -9.14 -2.42 -30.21
C SER A 83 -10.34 -1.92 -31.01
N THR A 84 -11.39 -2.74 -31.17
CA THR A 84 -12.52 -2.41 -32.05
C THR A 84 -13.58 -1.48 -31.45
N THR A 85 -13.47 -1.09 -30.17
CA THR A 85 -14.54 -0.33 -29.48
C THR A 85 -14.19 1.10 -29.05
N LEU A 86 -12.96 1.59 -29.25
CA LEU A 86 -12.59 2.95 -28.78
C LEU A 86 -11.71 3.71 -29.79
N ASN A 87 -12.18 4.91 -30.17
CA ASN A 87 -11.47 5.82 -31.06
C ASN A 87 -10.19 6.39 -30.39
N PRO A 88 -9.01 6.41 -31.05
CA PRO A 88 -7.75 6.79 -30.42
C PRO A 88 -7.50 8.31 -30.25
N SER A 89 -8.52 9.17 -30.40
CA SER A 89 -8.32 10.62 -30.51
C SER A 89 -9.01 11.38 -29.37
N VAL A 90 -8.46 11.33 -28.16
CA VAL A 90 -8.79 12.33 -27.12
C VAL A 90 -7.49 12.82 -26.49
N GLY A 91 -7.07 14.01 -26.90
CA GLY A 91 -5.95 14.71 -26.30
C GLY A 91 -6.25 15.16 -24.86
N PRO A 92 -5.22 15.58 -24.11
CA PRO A 92 -5.36 15.91 -22.69
C PRO A 92 -6.03 17.27 -22.53
N ASN A 93 -7.36 17.33 -22.42
CA ASN A 93 -8.03 18.44 -21.75
C ASN A 93 -9.50 18.15 -21.36
N GLN A 94 -9.72 18.25 -20.05
CA GLN A 94 -10.93 18.71 -19.35
C GLN A 94 -12.10 17.75 -19.14
N ILE A 95 -11.93 16.84 -18.17
CA ILE A 95 -12.94 16.65 -17.13
C ILE A 95 -12.42 17.38 -15.88
N THR A 96 -12.89 18.61 -15.67
CA THR A 96 -12.60 19.38 -14.44
C THR A 96 -13.67 19.07 -13.40
N VAL A 97 -13.57 17.89 -12.77
CA VAL A 97 -13.93 17.86 -11.36
C VAL A 97 -12.94 18.82 -10.70
N ASP A 98 -13.42 19.79 -9.93
CA ASP A 98 -12.61 20.82 -9.26
C ASP A 98 -11.80 20.20 -8.11
N ILE A 99 -10.98 19.24 -8.47
CA ILE A 99 -9.93 18.63 -7.69
C ILE A 99 -8.70 19.04 -8.47
N ARG A 100 -8.11 20.19 -8.11
CA ARG A 100 -6.81 20.58 -8.66
C ARG A 100 -5.81 19.52 -8.23
N ARG A 101 -5.60 18.52 -9.09
CA ARG A 101 -4.62 17.47 -8.89
C ARG A 101 -3.34 17.83 -9.61
N GLU A 102 -2.21 17.57 -8.98
CA GLU A 102 -0.90 17.70 -9.62
C GLU A 102 -0.45 16.31 -10.04
N PHE A 103 -0.22 16.10 -11.35
CA PHE A 103 0.25 14.82 -11.89
C PHE A 103 1.74 14.86 -12.19
N HIS A 104 2.34 13.68 -12.33
CA HIS A 104 3.73 13.56 -12.75
C HIS A 104 3.87 14.02 -14.22
N ASN A 105 4.97 14.70 -14.51
CA ASN A 105 5.36 15.08 -15.87
C ASN A 105 6.76 14.52 -16.18
N GLU A 106 6.95 13.25 -15.84
CA GLU A 106 8.19 12.52 -16.02
C GLU A 106 8.07 11.69 -17.30
N GLU A 107 8.78 12.06 -18.36
CA GLU A 107 8.66 11.43 -19.69
C GLU A 107 8.95 9.92 -19.65
N THR A 108 9.77 9.49 -18.70
CA THR A 108 10.16 8.09 -18.54
C THR A 108 9.16 7.25 -17.74
N SER A 109 8.14 7.88 -17.15
CA SER A 109 7.18 7.23 -16.26
C SER A 109 5.85 6.92 -16.96
N THR A 110 5.29 5.76 -16.67
CA THR A 110 3.90 5.44 -17.04
C THR A 110 2.91 5.70 -15.92
N TYR A 111 3.38 6.15 -14.76
CA TYR A 111 2.57 6.42 -13.59
C TYR A 111 1.65 7.62 -13.81
N TRP A 112 0.36 7.39 -13.58
CA TRP A 112 -0.70 8.30 -14.02
C TRP A 112 -1.64 8.74 -12.90
N LEU A 113 -1.34 8.38 -11.66
CA LEU A 113 -2.00 8.96 -10.49
C LEU A 113 -1.31 10.28 -10.09
N PRO A 114 -1.97 11.13 -9.28
CA PRO A 114 -1.40 12.41 -8.83
C PRO A 114 -0.19 12.24 -7.90
N LYS A 115 0.46 13.36 -7.57
CA LYS A 115 1.55 13.48 -6.58
C LYS A 115 1.33 14.57 -5.52
N ASP A 116 0.22 15.29 -5.60
CA ASP A 116 -0.15 16.36 -4.66
C ASP A 116 -0.31 15.88 -3.20
N GLU A 117 -0.47 16.83 -2.28
CA GLU A 117 -0.62 16.56 -0.85
C GLU A 117 -1.78 15.61 -0.52
N ASP A 118 -2.87 15.67 -1.29
CA ASP A 118 -4.01 14.77 -1.08
C ASP A 118 -3.67 13.34 -1.47
N GLU A 119 -2.85 13.14 -2.50
CA GLU A 119 -2.27 11.84 -2.78
C GLU A 119 -1.33 11.37 -1.67
N GLN A 120 -0.46 12.24 -1.16
CA GLN A 120 0.45 11.87 -0.07
C GLN A 120 -0.31 11.43 1.20
N LYS A 121 -1.45 12.08 1.50
CA LYS A 121 -2.38 11.65 2.57
C LYS A 121 -2.99 10.29 2.26
N ARG A 122 -3.42 10.05 1.01
CA ARG A 122 -3.95 8.75 0.58
C ARG A 122 -2.91 7.64 0.78
N LEU A 123 -1.70 7.81 0.27
CA LEU A 123 -0.59 6.84 0.39
C LEU A 123 -0.25 6.54 1.86
N THR A 124 -0.33 7.55 2.73
CA THR A 124 -0.18 7.37 4.18
C THR A 124 -1.28 6.48 4.77
N GLY A 125 -2.54 6.72 4.42
CA GLY A 125 -3.66 5.87 4.84
C GLY A 125 -3.55 4.44 4.30
N GLN A 126 -3.16 4.30 3.04
CA GLN A 126 -2.93 3.01 2.38
C GLN A 126 -1.84 2.20 3.08
N HIS A 127 -0.74 2.84 3.48
CA HIS A 127 0.33 2.19 4.24
C HIS A 127 -0.17 1.59 5.56
N PHE A 128 -0.92 2.35 6.38
CA PHE A 128 -1.43 1.84 7.65
C PHE A 128 -2.56 0.81 7.48
N ALA A 129 -3.28 0.82 6.36
CA ALA A 129 -4.21 -0.25 5.99
C ALA A 129 -3.45 -1.54 5.69
N LEU A 130 -2.35 -1.47 4.92
CA LEU A 130 -1.48 -2.60 4.61
C LEU A 130 -0.77 -3.16 5.85
N LYS A 131 -0.22 -2.29 6.72
CA LYS A 131 0.41 -2.71 7.98
C LYS A 131 -0.56 -3.51 8.85
N GLU A 132 -1.80 -3.04 8.98
CA GLU A 132 -2.85 -3.78 9.71
C GLU A 132 -3.20 -5.11 9.02
N LEU A 133 -3.31 -5.12 7.69
CA LEU A 133 -3.65 -6.34 6.93
C LEU A 133 -2.59 -7.43 7.09
N PHE A 134 -1.31 -7.08 7.01
CA PHE A 134 -0.19 -8.01 7.13
C PHE A 134 0.26 -8.27 8.58
N GLY A 135 -0.17 -7.43 9.52
CA GLY A 135 0.22 -7.50 10.93
C GLY A 135 1.59 -6.90 11.22
N GLY A 136 2.16 -6.13 10.29
CA GLY A 136 3.50 -5.54 10.42
C GLY A 136 3.98 -4.89 9.11
N ASN A 137 5.19 -4.33 9.15
CA ASN A 137 5.82 -3.67 8.01
C ASN A 137 6.53 -4.63 7.04
N MET A 138 6.77 -5.87 7.49
CA MET A 138 7.43 -6.92 6.74
C MET A 138 6.83 -8.27 7.09
N LEU A 139 7.02 -9.26 6.22
CA LEU A 139 6.68 -10.65 6.48
C LEU A 139 7.61 -11.24 7.55
N SER A 140 7.13 -12.24 8.29
CA SER A 140 7.88 -12.87 9.38
C SER A 140 9.20 -13.49 8.91
N SER A 141 9.25 -14.06 7.70
CA SER A 141 10.49 -14.58 7.12
C SER A 141 11.59 -13.54 6.93
N VAL A 142 11.25 -12.24 6.88
CA VAL A 142 12.22 -11.14 6.83
C VAL A 142 12.79 -10.90 8.23
N SER A 143 11.94 -10.72 9.24
CA SER A 143 12.35 -10.49 10.63
C SER A 143 13.08 -11.69 11.25
N ASP A 144 12.76 -12.91 10.82
CA ASP A 144 13.45 -14.12 11.26
C ASP A 144 14.85 -14.27 10.62
N ALA A 145 15.06 -13.62 9.45
CA ALA A 145 16.30 -13.74 8.68
C ALA A 145 17.33 -12.65 9.01
N LEU A 146 16.89 -11.50 9.49
CA LEU A 146 17.71 -10.29 9.66
C LEU A 146 17.58 -9.74 11.09
N ASP A 147 18.70 -9.27 11.64
CA ASP A 147 18.76 -8.74 13.01
C ASP A 147 18.55 -7.23 13.02
N PHE A 148 17.30 -6.80 12.90
CA PHE A 148 16.93 -5.37 12.90
C PHE A 148 17.25 -4.66 14.22
N GLU A 149 17.35 -5.39 15.34
CA GLU A 149 17.73 -4.83 16.64
C GLU A 149 19.20 -4.40 16.64
N LYS A 150 20.09 -5.16 16.00
CA LYS A 150 21.49 -4.75 15.77
C LYS A 150 21.64 -3.68 14.68
N GLY A 151 20.64 -3.51 13.84
CA GLY A 151 20.65 -2.59 12.72
C GLY A 151 21.03 -3.26 11.40
N VAL A 152 20.31 -2.91 10.35
CA VAL A 152 20.52 -3.40 8.98
C VAL A 152 20.49 -2.25 7.97
N SER A 153 21.00 -2.47 6.77
CA SER A 153 20.87 -1.55 5.64
C SER A 153 19.63 -1.86 4.82
N VAL A 154 18.71 -0.91 4.73
CA VAL A 154 17.38 -1.05 4.11
C VAL A 154 17.26 -0.12 2.91
N LEU A 155 16.71 -0.63 1.81
CA LEU A 155 16.26 0.16 0.67
C LEU A 155 14.76 -0.03 0.44
N ASP A 156 14.03 1.07 0.27
CA ASP A 156 12.65 1.09 -0.22
C ASP A 156 12.62 1.68 -1.65
N ILE A 157 12.28 0.84 -2.63
CA ILE A 157 12.18 1.21 -4.05
C ILE A 157 10.76 1.67 -4.35
N GLY A 158 10.63 2.85 -4.96
CA GLY A 158 9.34 3.52 -5.14
C GLY A 158 8.79 4.04 -3.81
N CYS A 159 9.64 4.69 -3.01
CA CYS A 159 9.31 5.02 -1.63
C CYS A 159 8.19 6.07 -1.48
N GLY A 160 7.85 6.81 -2.54
CA GLY A 160 6.83 7.86 -2.53
C GLY A 160 7.07 8.87 -1.40
N SER A 161 6.08 9.06 -0.52
CA SER A 161 6.20 9.94 0.66
C SER A 161 7.27 9.51 1.68
N GLY A 162 7.78 8.29 1.58
CA GLY A 162 8.68 7.68 2.55
C GLY A 162 7.97 7.14 3.80
N VAL A 163 6.63 7.14 3.85
CA VAL A 163 5.87 6.79 5.07
C VAL A 163 6.25 5.43 5.66
N TRP A 164 6.51 4.42 4.82
CA TRP A 164 6.92 3.09 5.31
C TRP A 164 8.30 3.11 5.94
N ILE A 165 9.24 3.85 5.35
CA ILE A 165 10.57 4.06 5.91
C ILE A 165 10.46 4.74 7.29
N MET A 166 9.62 5.75 7.40
CA MET A 166 9.45 6.49 8.67
C MET A 166 8.87 5.61 9.77
N ASP A 167 7.92 4.75 9.43
CA ASP A 167 7.35 3.78 10.36
C ASP A 167 8.34 2.68 10.72
N MET A 168 9.16 2.23 9.76
CA MET A 168 10.29 1.33 10.01
C MET A 168 11.37 1.94 10.90
N ILE A 169 11.72 3.22 10.73
CA ILE A 169 12.66 3.95 11.60
C ILE A 169 12.16 3.97 13.05
N ASN A 170 10.86 4.18 13.23
CA ASN A 170 10.25 4.16 14.56
C ASN A 170 10.36 2.77 15.21
N ASP A 171 10.13 1.71 14.43
CA ASP A 171 10.19 0.32 14.91
C ASP A 171 11.65 -0.15 15.12
N TYR A 172 12.59 0.28 14.26
CA TYR A 172 13.99 -0.17 14.24
C TYR A 172 14.98 0.98 14.00
N PRO A 173 15.28 1.80 15.03
CA PRO A 173 16.08 3.01 14.91
C PRO A 173 17.59 2.79 14.74
N ASN A 174 18.08 1.55 14.88
CA ASN A 174 19.50 1.21 14.71
C ASN A 174 19.87 0.91 13.25
N SER A 175 18.89 0.88 12.35
CA SER A 175 19.08 0.58 10.93
C SER A 175 19.37 1.85 10.12
N THR A 176 19.89 1.66 8.91
CA THR A 176 20.08 2.74 7.93
C THR A 176 19.10 2.55 6.78
N TYR A 177 18.52 3.64 6.31
CA TYR A 177 17.40 3.62 5.38
C TYR A 177 17.69 4.46 4.15
N HIS A 178 17.47 3.85 3.00
CA HIS A 178 17.48 4.51 1.71
C HIS A 178 16.09 4.46 1.10
N GLY A 179 15.62 5.60 0.60
CA GLY A 179 14.43 5.69 -0.24
C GLY A 179 14.86 6.04 -1.66
N CYS A 180 14.36 5.31 -2.64
CA CYS A 180 14.61 5.59 -4.04
C CYS A 180 13.29 5.80 -4.78
N ASP A 181 13.13 6.93 -5.44
CA ASP A 181 11.95 7.23 -6.25
C ASP A 181 12.32 8.10 -7.46
N ILE A 182 11.46 8.11 -8.47
CA ILE A 182 11.57 9.00 -9.63
C ILE A 182 11.13 10.44 -9.31
N VAL A 183 10.45 10.66 -8.18
CA VAL A 183 10.11 12.00 -7.69
C VAL A 183 10.42 12.15 -6.21
N ASP A 184 11.12 13.23 -5.86
CA ASP A 184 11.35 13.64 -4.48
C ASP A 184 10.11 14.37 -3.91
N VAL A 185 9.18 13.60 -3.34
CA VAL A 185 8.03 14.11 -2.58
C VAL A 185 8.19 13.90 -1.07
N VAL A 186 9.37 13.45 -0.62
CA VAL A 186 9.61 13.19 0.80
C VAL A 186 9.64 14.51 1.56
N ASN A 187 9.02 14.53 2.74
CA ASN A 187 8.94 15.73 3.55
C ASN A 187 10.33 16.15 4.06
N LYS A 188 10.88 17.23 3.49
CA LYS A 188 12.24 17.75 3.77
C LYS A 188 12.42 18.28 5.19
N SER A 189 11.35 18.50 5.93
CA SER A 189 11.44 18.84 7.36
C SER A 189 11.81 17.63 8.23
N MET A 190 11.69 16.42 7.70
CA MET A 190 11.99 15.16 8.39
C MET A 190 13.47 14.76 8.23
N LYS A 191 14.41 15.69 8.42
CA LYS A 191 15.83 15.36 8.38
C LYS A 191 16.17 14.37 9.50
N LEU A 192 16.26 13.10 9.13
CA LEU A 192 16.64 12.00 10.01
C LEU A 192 18.02 11.52 9.57
N ASP A 193 18.97 11.47 10.49
CA ASP A 193 20.37 11.11 10.21
C ASP A 193 20.50 9.71 9.59
N GLN A 194 19.52 8.84 9.84
CA GLN A 194 19.46 7.46 9.35
C GLN A 194 18.75 7.31 7.99
N PHE A 195 18.22 8.38 7.39
CA PHE A 195 17.46 8.32 6.14
C PHE A 195 18.14 9.12 5.02
N THR A 196 18.36 8.46 3.88
CA THR A 196 18.87 9.08 2.65
C THR A 196 17.88 8.87 1.51
N PHE A 197 17.50 9.95 0.83
CA PHE A 197 16.75 9.87 -0.42
C PHE A 197 17.70 9.90 -1.63
N ASN A 198 17.43 9.07 -2.64
CA ASN A 198 18.09 9.14 -3.94
C ASN A 198 17.04 9.13 -5.06
N HIS A 199 17.29 9.92 -6.10
CA HIS A 199 16.51 9.82 -7.32
C HIS A 199 16.94 8.59 -8.13
N GLY A 200 15.98 7.78 -8.58
CA GLY A 200 16.28 6.62 -9.42
C GLY A 200 15.05 5.91 -9.97
N ASN A 201 15.22 5.27 -11.13
CA ASN A 201 14.19 4.48 -11.79
C ASN A 201 14.65 3.01 -11.83
N VAL A 202 13.93 2.13 -11.14
CA VAL A 202 14.28 0.70 -11.04
C VAL A 202 14.30 -0.01 -12.41
N ALA A 203 13.54 0.48 -13.40
CA ALA A 203 13.56 -0.05 -14.76
C ALA A 203 14.76 0.44 -15.60
N LYS A 204 15.55 1.41 -15.10
CA LYS A 204 16.71 2.00 -15.78
C LYS A 204 18.03 1.82 -15.03
N GLY A 205 18.00 1.10 -13.91
CA GLY A 205 19.15 0.94 -13.01
C GLY A 205 19.09 1.91 -11.84
N LEU A 206 19.24 1.37 -10.64
CA LEU A 206 19.30 2.09 -9.39
C LEU A 206 20.71 2.64 -9.14
N PRO A 207 20.85 3.80 -8.48
CA PRO A 207 22.13 4.46 -8.23
C PRO A 207 22.91 3.82 -7.06
N TYR A 208 22.91 2.49 -6.98
CA TYR A 208 23.56 1.72 -5.93
C TYR A 208 24.44 0.64 -6.51
N ALA A 209 25.52 0.33 -5.80
CA ALA A 209 26.40 -0.78 -6.15
C ALA A 209 25.67 -2.13 -5.96
N ASP A 210 26.20 -3.18 -6.59
CA ASP A 210 25.76 -4.55 -6.34
C ASP A 210 25.93 -4.88 -4.85
N ASN A 211 25.03 -5.69 -4.31
CA ASN A 211 25.17 -6.23 -2.96
C ASN A 211 25.29 -5.14 -1.86
N THR A 212 24.48 -4.09 -1.93
CA THR A 212 24.55 -2.94 -1.01
C THR A 212 23.67 -3.13 0.23
N PHE A 213 22.47 -3.68 0.08
CA PHE A 213 21.45 -3.68 1.14
C PHE A 213 21.20 -5.07 1.71
N ASP A 214 21.01 -5.14 3.03
CA ASP A 214 20.60 -6.37 3.71
C ASP A 214 19.12 -6.68 3.46
N PHE A 215 18.30 -5.64 3.39
CA PHE A 215 16.86 -5.72 3.08
C PHE A 215 16.48 -4.74 1.98
N VAL A 216 15.82 -5.24 0.93
CA VAL A 216 15.22 -4.43 -0.13
C VAL A 216 13.72 -4.67 -0.13
N HIS A 217 12.97 -3.57 -0.10
CA HIS A 217 11.52 -3.54 -0.12
C HIS A 217 11.05 -2.79 -1.37
N MET A 218 9.98 -3.27 -2.00
CA MET A 218 9.34 -2.62 -3.14
C MET A 218 7.86 -2.95 -3.12
N ARG A 219 6.98 -1.96 -3.31
CA ARG A 219 5.54 -2.22 -3.32
C ARG A 219 4.73 -1.28 -4.20
N LEU A 220 3.58 -1.78 -4.64
CA LEU A 220 2.53 -1.03 -5.32
C LEU A 220 3.01 -0.32 -6.60
N LEU A 221 3.93 -0.94 -7.33
CA LEU A 221 4.40 -0.43 -8.62
C LEU A 221 3.54 -0.91 -9.81
N VAL A 222 2.42 -1.60 -9.55
CA VAL A 222 1.44 -2.09 -10.55
C VAL A 222 1.06 -1.07 -11.63
N TYR A 223 0.93 0.22 -11.28
CA TYR A 223 0.64 1.31 -12.23
C TYR A 223 1.83 2.21 -12.51
N ALA A 224 3.03 1.86 -12.06
CA ALA A 224 4.27 2.58 -12.32
C ALA A 224 5.15 1.86 -13.36
N LEU A 225 5.08 0.53 -13.41
CA LEU A 225 5.85 -0.31 -14.33
C LEU A 225 4.97 -0.86 -15.46
N ARG A 226 5.53 -0.87 -16.67
CA ARG A 226 4.98 -1.65 -17.79
C ARG A 226 5.24 -3.14 -17.58
N LYS A 227 4.45 -3.98 -18.27
CA LYS A 227 4.53 -5.44 -18.19
C LYS A 227 5.94 -5.96 -18.47
N ASP A 228 6.62 -5.38 -19.46
CA ASP A 228 7.98 -5.74 -19.87
C ASP A 228 9.07 -5.20 -18.94
N GLU A 229 8.76 -4.22 -18.08
CA GLU A 229 9.70 -3.65 -17.11
C GLU A 229 9.79 -4.48 -15.82
N TRP A 230 8.78 -5.28 -15.49
CA TRP A 230 8.78 -6.10 -14.26
C TRP A 230 9.99 -7.04 -14.13
N PRO A 231 10.37 -7.86 -15.13
CA PRO A 231 11.55 -8.70 -15.03
C PRO A 231 12.84 -7.89 -14.84
N VAL A 232 12.95 -6.73 -15.49
CA VAL A 232 14.12 -5.84 -15.37
C VAL A 232 14.19 -5.25 -13.96
N ALA A 233 13.07 -4.74 -13.46
CA ALA A 233 12.97 -4.14 -12.14
C ALA A 233 13.27 -5.14 -11.01
N ILE A 234 12.74 -6.37 -11.12
CA ILE A 234 13.00 -7.44 -10.14
C ILE A 234 14.48 -7.83 -10.17
N LYS A 235 15.06 -8.04 -11.35
CA LYS A 235 16.49 -8.35 -11.48
C LYS A 235 17.37 -7.24 -10.89
N GLU A 236 16.98 -6.00 -11.10
CA GLU A 236 17.65 -4.83 -10.55
C GLU A 236 17.54 -4.73 -9.03
N ALA A 237 16.36 -4.99 -8.47
CA ALA A 237 16.17 -5.09 -7.02
C ALA A 237 17.05 -6.21 -6.43
N ILE A 238 17.11 -7.39 -7.07
CA ILE A 238 17.97 -8.51 -6.66
C ILE A 238 19.45 -8.12 -6.72
N ARG A 239 19.89 -7.36 -7.73
CA ARG A 239 21.28 -6.93 -7.89
C ARG A 239 21.79 -6.20 -6.64
N VAL A 240 20.99 -5.27 -6.09
CA VAL A 240 21.37 -4.44 -4.95
C VAL A 240 21.20 -5.14 -3.59
N VAL A 241 20.49 -6.27 -3.51
CA VAL A 241 20.44 -7.13 -2.32
C VAL A 241 21.81 -7.81 -2.10
N LYS A 242 22.32 -7.82 -0.88
CA LYS A 242 23.53 -8.58 -0.48
C LYS A 242 23.31 -10.10 -0.60
N PRO A 243 24.36 -10.91 -0.84
CA PRO A 243 24.25 -12.36 -0.71
C PRO A 243 23.79 -12.73 0.71
N GLY A 244 22.72 -13.52 0.82
CA GLY A 244 22.04 -13.81 2.08
C GLY A 244 21.02 -12.77 2.56
N GLY A 245 20.97 -11.59 1.94
CA GLY A 245 19.96 -10.56 2.17
C GLY A 245 18.59 -10.92 1.59
N ILE A 246 17.59 -10.09 1.90
CA ILE A 246 16.18 -10.36 1.60
C ILE A 246 15.61 -9.30 0.65
N LEU A 247 14.83 -9.74 -0.33
CA LEU A 247 13.92 -8.93 -1.14
C LEU A 247 12.48 -9.20 -0.70
N GLN A 248 11.70 -8.17 -0.40
CA GLN A 248 10.25 -8.28 -0.24
C GLN A 248 9.52 -7.42 -1.27
N LEU A 249 8.63 -8.06 -2.04
CA LEU A 249 7.72 -7.39 -2.98
C LEU A 249 6.29 -7.45 -2.44
N VAL A 250 5.52 -6.36 -2.58
CA VAL A 250 4.07 -6.35 -2.24
C VAL A 250 3.27 -5.66 -3.34
N GLU A 251 2.38 -6.40 -4.00
CA GLU A 251 1.49 -5.86 -5.03
C GLU A 251 0.03 -6.08 -4.68
N GLY A 252 -0.85 -5.24 -5.24
CA GLY A 252 -2.27 -5.27 -4.96
C GLY A 252 -3.15 -5.12 -6.19
N GLU A 253 -4.29 -5.81 -6.18
CA GLU A 253 -5.34 -5.67 -7.20
C GLU A 253 -6.73 -5.55 -6.55
N PRO A 254 -7.58 -4.62 -7.01
CA PRO A 254 -9.02 -4.70 -6.76
C PRO A 254 -9.59 -5.90 -7.52
N ARG A 255 -10.24 -6.84 -6.81
CA ARG A 255 -10.81 -8.05 -7.40
C ARG A 255 -12.19 -7.73 -7.97
N LEU A 256 -12.36 -7.97 -9.27
CA LEU A 256 -13.67 -7.79 -9.92
C LEU A 256 -14.77 -8.61 -9.20
N PRO A 257 -15.86 -7.96 -8.76
CA PRO A 257 -16.99 -8.64 -8.15
C PRO A 257 -17.80 -9.38 -9.22
N LYS A 258 -18.72 -10.25 -8.78
CA LYS A 258 -19.64 -10.94 -9.70
C LYS A 258 -20.71 -10.01 -10.28
N ASP A 259 -21.18 -9.05 -9.49
CA ASP A 259 -22.14 -8.05 -9.94
C ASP A 259 -21.43 -7.02 -10.82
N THR A 260 -21.67 -7.10 -12.12
CA THR A 260 -21.06 -6.21 -13.12
C THR A 260 -21.74 -4.84 -13.18
N SER A 261 -22.90 -4.68 -12.54
CA SER A 261 -23.66 -3.43 -12.57
C SER A 261 -23.20 -2.42 -11.53
N CYS A 262 -22.51 -2.88 -10.48
CA CYS A 262 -22.12 -2.05 -9.36
C CYS A 262 -20.99 -1.07 -9.71
N ALA A 263 -20.94 0.06 -8.99
CA ALA A 263 -19.94 1.10 -9.21
C ALA A 263 -18.50 0.57 -9.01
N TYR A 264 -18.31 -0.40 -8.12
CA TYR A 264 -17.00 -1.01 -7.88
C TYR A 264 -16.48 -1.80 -9.08
N TYR A 265 -17.35 -2.56 -9.75
CA TYR A 265 -16.99 -3.25 -10.99
C TYR A 265 -16.57 -2.25 -12.07
N LYS A 266 -17.41 -1.24 -12.34
CA LYS A 266 -17.15 -0.23 -13.39
C LYS A 266 -15.83 0.49 -13.16
N PHE A 267 -15.53 0.86 -11.91
CA PHE A 267 -14.25 1.45 -11.55
C PHE A 267 -13.07 0.52 -11.85
N THR A 268 -13.17 -0.71 -11.35
CA THR A 268 -12.11 -1.73 -11.45
C THR A 268 -11.84 -2.13 -12.89
N GLU A 269 -12.89 -2.25 -13.70
CA GLU A 269 -12.77 -2.50 -15.13
C GLU A 269 -12.09 -1.32 -15.85
N ALA A 270 -12.51 -0.08 -15.58
CA ALA A 270 -11.95 1.10 -16.22
C ALA A 270 -10.46 1.32 -15.87
N ILE A 271 -10.08 1.16 -14.60
CA ILE A 271 -8.67 1.27 -14.18
C ILE A 271 -7.80 0.18 -14.81
N ASN A 272 -8.32 -1.05 -14.91
CA ASN A 272 -7.62 -2.15 -15.56
C ASN A 272 -7.43 -1.87 -17.05
N ASN A 273 -8.49 -1.44 -17.75
CA ASN A 273 -8.43 -1.12 -19.18
C ASN A 273 -7.42 0.00 -19.47
N VAL A 274 -7.42 1.08 -18.67
CA VAL A 274 -6.42 2.14 -18.80
C VAL A 274 -5.01 1.64 -18.52
N GLY A 275 -4.83 0.78 -17.52
CA GLY A 275 -3.55 0.12 -17.26
C GLY A 275 -3.06 -0.68 -18.48
N TYR A 276 -3.90 -1.54 -19.06
CA TYR A 276 -3.55 -2.31 -20.24
C TYR A 276 -3.21 -1.44 -21.45
N MET A 277 -3.99 -0.39 -21.71
CA MET A 277 -3.69 0.57 -22.80
C MET A 277 -2.35 1.29 -22.61
N ARG A 278 -1.87 1.41 -21.36
CA ARG A 278 -0.56 1.98 -21.02
C ARG A 278 0.56 0.93 -20.98
N GLY A 279 0.28 -0.31 -21.37
CA GLY A 279 1.23 -1.42 -21.35
C GLY A 279 1.51 -1.98 -19.96
N GLN A 280 0.69 -1.67 -18.96
CA GLN A 280 0.83 -2.12 -17.58
C GLN A 280 0.13 -3.48 -17.38
N ASN A 281 0.47 -4.17 -16.28
CA ASN A 281 -0.23 -5.40 -15.87
C ASN A 281 -0.94 -5.18 -14.54
N PRO A 282 -2.22 -4.74 -14.53
CA PRO A 282 -3.02 -4.56 -13.32
C PRO A 282 -3.18 -5.83 -12.46
N ARG A 283 -2.87 -7.00 -13.03
CA ARG A 283 -2.98 -8.32 -12.38
C ARG A 283 -1.63 -8.96 -12.07
N VAL A 284 -0.57 -8.16 -11.97
CA VAL A 284 0.80 -8.63 -11.67
C VAL A 284 0.89 -9.45 -10.38
N ILE A 285 -0.05 -9.26 -9.44
CA ILE A 285 -0.17 -10.05 -8.21
C ILE A 285 -0.18 -11.58 -8.46
N LEU A 286 -0.67 -12.02 -9.62
CA LEU A 286 -0.75 -13.44 -9.98
C LEU A 286 0.60 -14.00 -10.45
N GLU A 287 1.47 -13.14 -10.96
CA GLU A 287 2.74 -13.51 -11.60
C GLU A 287 3.94 -13.17 -10.70
N ILE A 288 3.79 -12.30 -9.70
CA ILE A 288 4.92 -11.70 -8.96
C ILE A 288 5.85 -12.73 -8.29
N GLU A 289 5.30 -13.83 -7.78
CA GLU A 289 6.10 -14.91 -7.18
C GLU A 289 6.88 -15.69 -8.24
N GLU A 290 6.25 -16.00 -9.37
CA GLU A 290 6.88 -16.70 -10.50
C GLU A 290 7.98 -15.82 -11.12
N LEU A 291 7.73 -14.52 -11.26
CA LEU A 291 8.72 -13.55 -11.75
C LEU A 291 9.95 -13.47 -10.85
N VAL A 292 9.78 -13.57 -9.52
CA VAL A 292 10.91 -13.64 -8.59
C VAL A 292 11.62 -14.99 -8.72
N ALA A 293 10.86 -16.10 -8.70
CA ALA A 293 11.40 -17.45 -8.76
C ALA A 293 12.11 -17.79 -10.08
N ALA A 294 11.84 -17.03 -11.15
CA ALA A 294 12.55 -17.16 -12.43
C ALA A 294 14.03 -16.73 -12.40
N ASN A 295 14.54 -16.22 -11.26
CA ASN A 295 15.93 -15.80 -11.12
C ASN A 295 16.73 -16.84 -10.30
N ASP A 296 17.76 -17.44 -10.92
CA ASP A 296 18.52 -18.56 -10.32
C ASP A 296 19.26 -18.21 -9.01
N ASN A 297 19.54 -16.93 -8.77
CA ASN A 297 20.32 -16.46 -7.62
C ASN A 297 19.44 -15.99 -6.45
N ILE A 298 18.14 -16.25 -6.45
CA ILE A 298 17.23 -15.94 -5.35
C ILE A 298 16.29 -17.10 -5.07
N LYS A 299 15.88 -17.25 -3.80
CA LYS A 299 14.93 -18.28 -3.37
C LYS A 299 13.78 -17.66 -2.59
N VAL A 300 12.54 -17.95 -3.01
CA VAL A 300 11.34 -17.56 -2.25
C VAL A 300 11.33 -18.26 -0.89
N LEU A 301 11.17 -17.47 0.18
CA LEU A 301 11.06 -17.95 1.55
C LEU A 301 9.60 -18.00 2.02
N GLN A 302 8.82 -17.00 1.62
CA GLN A 302 7.42 -16.86 2.02
C GLN A 302 6.64 -16.15 0.93
N SER A 303 5.42 -16.62 0.69
CA SER A 303 4.42 -15.98 -0.14
C SER A 303 3.13 -15.93 0.67
N ASP A 304 2.54 -14.74 0.80
CA ASP A 304 1.34 -14.51 1.61
C ASP A 304 0.37 -13.61 0.84
N ALA A 305 -0.82 -14.14 0.56
CA ALA A 305 -1.89 -13.43 -0.14
C ALA A 305 -3.03 -13.16 0.84
N ARG A 306 -3.42 -11.88 0.96
CA ARG A 306 -4.49 -11.43 1.86
C ARG A 306 -5.45 -10.53 1.13
N CYS A 307 -6.74 -10.66 1.43
CA CYS A 307 -7.77 -9.78 0.90
C CYS A 307 -8.55 -9.13 2.04
N SER A 308 -9.00 -7.90 1.80
CA SER A 308 -9.92 -7.20 2.67
C SER A 308 -11.27 -7.06 1.96
N ASP A 309 -12.32 -7.62 2.56
CA ASP A 309 -13.70 -7.35 2.17
C ASP A 309 -14.10 -5.98 2.70
N MET A 310 -14.28 -5.01 1.81
CA MET A 310 -14.58 -3.64 2.18
C MET A 310 -15.95 -3.50 2.85
N SER A 311 -16.87 -4.41 2.57
CA SER A 311 -18.22 -4.43 3.16
C SER A 311 -18.24 -4.98 4.59
N ALA A 312 -17.16 -5.61 5.06
CA ALA A 312 -17.13 -6.30 6.36
C ALA A 312 -17.20 -5.37 7.59
N GLY A 313 -17.07 -4.04 7.42
CA GLY A 313 -17.20 -3.05 8.51
C GLY A 313 -16.11 -3.08 9.59
N THR A 314 -15.05 -3.88 9.43
CA THR A 314 -13.85 -3.91 10.28
C THR A 314 -13.05 -2.59 10.19
N ASN A 315 -12.10 -2.40 11.11
CA ASN A 315 -11.22 -1.22 11.05
C ASN A 315 -10.37 -1.22 9.78
N ASN A 316 -9.74 -2.35 9.46
CA ASN A 316 -8.99 -2.54 8.22
C ASN A 316 -9.84 -2.28 6.97
N SER A 317 -11.04 -2.86 6.89
CA SER A 317 -11.91 -2.69 5.72
C SER A 317 -12.36 -1.24 5.53
N LYS A 318 -12.63 -0.51 6.61
CA LYS A 318 -12.92 0.95 6.56
C LYS A 318 -11.75 1.76 6.03
N LYS A 319 -10.51 1.42 6.41
CA LYS A 319 -9.30 2.07 5.90
C LYS A 319 -9.13 1.84 4.40
N PHE A 320 -9.31 0.61 3.93
CA PHE A 320 -9.24 0.31 2.50
C PHE A 320 -10.39 0.91 1.69
N ALA A 321 -11.62 0.92 2.23
CA ALA A 321 -12.74 1.61 1.59
C ALA A 321 -12.45 3.11 1.43
N TRP A 322 -11.88 3.75 2.46
CA TRP A 322 -11.45 5.15 2.35
C TRP A 322 -10.33 5.33 1.30
N ASP A 323 -9.30 4.48 1.32
CA ASP A 323 -8.19 4.53 0.36
C ASP A 323 -8.69 4.40 -1.08
N LEU A 324 -9.50 3.38 -1.36
CA LEU A 324 -10.06 3.16 -2.70
C LEU A 324 -10.99 4.27 -3.15
N LEU A 325 -11.75 4.90 -2.24
CA LEU A 325 -12.53 6.09 -2.58
C LEU A 325 -11.63 7.28 -2.97
N GLN A 326 -10.52 7.50 -2.26
CA GLN A 326 -9.57 8.55 -2.67
C GLN A 326 -8.83 8.18 -3.96
N ALA A 327 -8.50 6.90 -4.16
CA ALA A 327 -7.90 6.41 -5.40
C ALA A 327 -8.85 6.64 -6.58
N ALA A 328 -10.15 6.39 -6.40
CA ALA A 328 -11.17 6.68 -7.41
C ALA A 328 -11.20 8.16 -7.79
N LYS A 329 -11.24 9.07 -6.81
CA LYS A 329 -11.14 10.52 -7.08
C LYS A 329 -9.89 10.90 -7.87
N SER A 330 -8.77 10.25 -7.55
CA SER A 330 -7.47 10.48 -8.17
C SER A 330 -7.39 9.97 -9.60
N ALA A 331 -8.05 8.85 -9.89
CA ALA A 331 -8.06 8.20 -11.19
C ALA A 331 -9.11 8.77 -12.15
N LEU A 332 -10.18 9.40 -11.65
CA LEU A 332 -11.30 9.91 -12.47
C LEU A 332 -10.87 10.78 -13.67
N PRO A 333 -9.86 11.68 -13.57
CA PRO A 333 -9.41 12.42 -14.75
C PRO A 333 -8.89 11.53 -15.89
N ALA A 334 -8.32 10.36 -15.57
CA ALA A 334 -7.78 9.43 -16.56
C ALA A 334 -8.80 8.39 -17.03
N ILE A 335 -9.69 7.91 -16.15
CA ILE A 335 -10.62 6.81 -16.45
C ILE A 335 -12.06 7.28 -16.72
N GLY A 336 -12.43 8.47 -16.23
CA GLY A 336 -13.79 9.01 -16.27
C GLY A 336 -14.47 8.97 -17.65
N PRO A 337 -13.81 9.39 -18.75
CA PRO A 337 -14.42 9.33 -20.09
C PRO A 337 -14.86 7.91 -20.48
N SER A 338 -14.04 6.90 -20.16
CA SER A 338 -14.35 5.50 -20.46
C SER A 338 -15.55 4.95 -19.68
N MET A 339 -15.88 5.60 -18.56
CA MET A 339 -17.03 5.28 -17.71
C MET A 339 -18.27 6.11 -18.04
N GLY A 340 -18.21 6.97 -19.06
CA GLY A 340 -19.27 7.92 -19.39
C GLY A 340 -19.40 9.10 -18.42
N ILE A 341 -18.40 9.32 -17.56
CA ILE A 341 -18.34 10.44 -16.62
C ILE A 341 -17.71 11.62 -17.35
N ASN A 342 -18.53 12.57 -17.79
CA ASN A 342 -18.06 13.66 -18.67
C ASN A 342 -18.06 15.03 -17.97
N ASN A 343 -18.67 15.14 -16.80
CA ASN A 343 -18.78 16.38 -16.06
C ASN A 343 -18.66 16.14 -14.54
N ARG A 344 -18.63 17.25 -13.80
CA ARG A 344 -18.50 17.24 -12.34
C ARG A 344 -19.67 16.58 -11.63
N GLU A 345 -20.89 16.75 -12.12
CA GLU A 345 -22.09 16.19 -11.50
C GLU A 345 -22.08 14.66 -11.59
N ASP A 346 -21.76 14.12 -12.77
CA ASP A 346 -21.59 12.68 -13.00
C ASP A 346 -20.50 12.10 -12.09
N ALA A 347 -19.38 12.82 -11.95
CA ALA A 347 -18.27 12.39 -11.10
C ALA A 347 -18.68 12.33 -9.62
N LEU A 348 -19.37 13.34 -9.12
CA LEU A 348 -19.85 13.37 -7.73
C LEU A 348 -20.88 12.26 -7.48
N LYS A 349 -21.82 12.07 -8.41
CA LYS A 349 -22.81 11.00 -8.34
C LYS A 349 -22.13 9.62 -8.30
N PHE A 350 -21.19 9.38 -9.21
CA PHE A 350 -20.42 8.15 -9.24
C PHE A 350 -19.64 7.91 -7.93
N LEU A 351 -19.01 8.94 -7.36
CA LEU A 351 -18.26 8.80 -6.11
C LEU A 351 -19.15 8.44 -4.90
N GLU A 352 -20.37 8.99 -4.84
CA GLU A 352 -21.34 8.61 -3.81
C GLU A 352 -21.83 7.16 -4.02
N GLU A 353 -22.13 6.76 -5.26
CA GLU A 353 -22.49 5.37 -5.59
C GLU A 353 -21.36 4.39 -5.26
N TYR A 354 -20.12 4.76 -5.61
CA TYR A 354 -18.91 3.97 -5.33
C TYR A 354 -18.66 3.83 -3.84
N LYS A 355 -18.77 4.93 -3.08
CA LYS A 355 -18.66 4.92 -1.62
C LYS A 355 -19.72 4.01 -0.98
N LEU A 356 -20.97 4.08 -1.44
CA LEU A 356 -22.03 3.20 -0.96
C LEU A 356 -21.68 1.74 -1.26
N CYS A 357 -21.30 1.45 -2.50
CA CYS A 357 -20.93 0.11 -2.97
C CYS A 357 -19.82 -0.53 -2.13
N LEU A 358 -18.75 0.23 -1.81
CA LEU A 358 -17.65 -0.22 -0.95
C LEU A 358 -18.10 -0.68 0.45
N SER A 359 -19.25 -0.20 0.92
CA SER A 359 -19.78 -0.52 2.26
C SER A 359 -20.94 -1.51 2.26
N THR A 360 -21.58 -1.77 1.11
CA THR A 360 -22.82 -2.56 1.02
C THR A 360 -22.71 -3.76 0.09
N THR A 361 -21.72 -3.78 -0.80
CA THR A 361 -21.51 -4.84 -1.79
C THR A 361 -20.23 -5.58 -1.45
N GLU A 362 -20.25 -6.90 -1.50
CA GLU A 362 -19.07 -7.75 -1.30
C GLU A 362 -18.02 -7.41 -2.38
N CYS A 363 -17.01 -6.64 -1.97
CA CYS A 363 -15.95 -6.11 -2.83
C CYS A 363 -14.61 -6.32 -2.14
N TYR A 364 -13.62 -6.82 -2.86
CA TYR A 364 -12.34 -7.21 -2.29
C TYR A 364 -11.18 -6.43 -2.89
N ILE A 365 -10.34 -5.88 -2.03
CA ILE A 365 -8.96 -5.52 -2.41
C ILE A 365 -8.03 -6.63 -1.94
N CYS A 366 -7.21 -7.16 -2.82
CA CYS A 366 -6.29 -8.26 -2.54
C CYS A 366 -4.85 -7.82 -2.71
N PHE A 367 -3.96 -8.35 -1.88
CA PHE A 367 -2.53 -8.08 -1.91
C PHE A 367 -1.73 -9.38 -1.80
N LYS A 368 -0.61 -9.46 -2.49
CA LYS A 368 0.35 -10.57 -2.36
C LYS A 368 1.71 -10.00 -2.00
N ALA A 369 2.26 -10.52 -0.91
CA ALA A 369 3.59 -10.23 -0.44
C ALA A 369 4.49 -11.46 -0.67
N VAL A 370 5.67 -11.25 -1.25
CA VAL A 370 6.66 -12.30 -1.52
C VAL A 370 7.99 -11.89 -0.93
N ALA A 371 8.49 -12.65 0.04
CA ALA A 371 9.80 -12.46 0.64
C ALA A 371 10.76 -13.56 0.15
N SER A 372 11.94 -13.16 -0.31
CA SER A 372 12.90 -14.03 -0.98
C SER A 372 14.33 -13.72 -0.56
N ARG A 373 15.18 -14.75 -0.47
CA ARG A 373 16.58 -14.63 -0.05
C ARG A 373 17.52 -14.76 -1.22
N LYS A 374 18.42 -13.79 -1.40
CA LYS A 374 19.49 -13.90 -2.38
C LYS A 374 20.47 -14.99 -1.94
N LEU A 375 20.80 -15.89 -2.86
CA LEU A 375 21.74 -16.99 -2.60
C LEU A 375 23.17 -16.45 -2.44
N ARG A 376 24.02 -17.23 -1.77
CA ARG A 376 25.40 -16.87 -1.45
C ARG A 376 26.35 -17.06 -2.60
#